data_AF-A0A1Y6HCG9-F1
#
_entry.id   AF-A0A1Y6HCG9-F1
#
_cell.length_a   1.000
_cell.length_b   1.000
_cell.length_c   1.000
_cell.angle_alpha   90.00
_cell.angle_beta   90.00
_cell.angle_gamma   90.00
#
_symmetry.space_group_name_H-M   'P 1'
#
loop_
_entity.id
_entity.type
_entity.pdbx_description
1 polymer ?
#
loop_
_entity_poly.entity_id
_entity_poly.type
_entity_poly.pdbx_seq_one_letter_code
_entity_poly.pdbx_strand_id
1 'polypeptide(L)' 'MPPDAAVVGQTWAKVNKNGSRDMRFRDNNQIPIVQYGRLLFTSPGGVQEEHQFSDAIAAGEFARAFNAYKVALSAQ' A
#
# COMPACT_ATOMS: atom_id res chain seq x y z
N MET A 1 -12.72 -5.73 -0.61
CA MET A 1 -11.68 -4.68 -0.72
C MET A 1 -12.19 -3.47 0.05
N PRO A 2 -11.33 -2.71 0.76
CA PRO A 2 -11.73 -1.44 1.35
C PRO A 2 -12.33 -0.50 0.28
N PRO A 3 -13.41 0.24 0.59
CA PRO A 3 -14.11 1.07 -0.39
C PRO A 3 -13.31 2.30 -0.87
N ASP A 4 -12.33 2.72 -0.08
CA ASP A 4 -11.41 3.83 -0.31
C ASP A 4 -10.15 3.44 -1.09
N ALA A 5 -9.91 2.14 -1.30
CA ALA A 5 -8.72 1.66 -2.00
C ALA A 5 -8.77 1.98 -3.50
N ALA A 6 -7.68 2.57 -4.01
CA ALA A 6 -7.53 2.84 -5.44
C ALA A 6 -7.17 1.57 -6.21
N VAL A 7 -8.03 1.15 -7.14
CA VAL A 7 -7.75 0.04 -8.06
C VAL A 7 -6.90 0.56 -9.21
N VAL A 8 -5.67 0.06 -9.33
CA VAL A 8 -4.69 0.49 -10.36
C VAL A 8 -4.54 -0.50 -11.50
N GLY A 9 -5.23 -1.64 -11.43
CA GLY A 9 -5.23 -2.64 -12.49
C GLY A 9 -5.99 -3.89 -12.12
N GLN A 10 -5.88 -4.91 -12.96
CA GLN A 10 -6.43 -6.24 -12.75
C GLN A 10 -5.35 -7.27 -13.06
N THR A 11 -5.36 -8.38 -12.35
CA THR A 11 -4.49 -9.54 -12.62
C THR A 11 -5.30 -10.83 -12.53
N TRP A 12 -4.74 -11.96 -12.93
CA TRP A 12 -5.39 -13.26 -12.73
C TRP A 12 -5.07 -13.82 -11.34
N ALA A 13 -6.01 -14.52 -10.71
CA ALA A 13 -5.79 -15.18 -9.43
C ALA A 13 -4.65 -16.21 -9.49
N LYS A 14 -4.40 -16.81 -10.67
CA LYS A 14 -3.24 -17.65 -10.99
C LYS A 14 -2.60 -17.14 -12.30
N VAL A 15 -1.34 -16.73 -12.23
CA VAL A 15 -0.61 -16.15 -13.37
C VAL A 15 0.53 -17.06 -13.83
N ASN A 16 0.80 -17.06 -15.14
CA ASN A 16 2.07 -17.52 -15.69
C ASN A 16 3.20 -16.54 -15.32
N LYS A 17 4.46 -16.95 -15.52
CA LYS A 17 5.64 -16.07 -15.27
C LYS A 17 5.58 -14.72 -15.99
N ASN A 18 4.86 -14.65 -17.11
CA ASN A 18 4.66 -13.43 -17.90
C ASN A 18 3.38 -12.65 -17.53
N GLY A 19 2.66 -13.03 -16.48
CA GLY A 19 1.43 -12.36 -16.02
C GLY A 19 0.14 -12.77 -16.72
N SER A 20 0.21 -13.59 -17.78
CA SER A 20 -0.98 -14.10 -18.47
C SER A 20 -1.76 -15.11 -17.62
N ARG A 21 -3.04 -15.34 -17.95
CA ARG A 21 -3.90 -16.33 -17.30
C ARG A 21 -3.29 -17.71 -17.38
N ASP A 22 -3.07 -18.37 -16.24
CA ASP A 22 -2.77 -19.79 -16.25
C ASP A 22 -4.03 -20.59 -16.60
N MET A 23 -4.03 -21.18 -17.80
CA MET A 23 -5.18 -21.90 -18.38
C MET A 23 -5.38 -23.30 -17.81
N ARG A 24 -4.46 -23.81 -16.98
CA ARG A 24 -4.63 -25.11 -16.31
C ARG A 24 -5.71 -25.05 -15.22
N PHE A 25 -6.02 -23.85 -14.74
CA PHE A 25 -7.04 -23.61 -13.72
C PHE A 25 -8.35 -23.14 -14.38
N ARG A 26 -9.38 -23.98 -14.31
CA ARG A 26 -10.71 -23.70 -14.90
C ARG A 26 -11.34 -22.42 -14.33
N ASP A 27 -11.35 -22.27 -13.01
CA ASP A 27 -12.00 -21.17 -12.29
C ASP A 27 -11.01 -20.06 -11.90
N ASN A 28 -10.10 -19.74 -12.82
CA ASN A 28 -9.11 -18.67 -12.65
C ASN A 28 -9.69 -17.32 -13.09
N ASN A 29 -10.23 -16.58 -12.13
CA ASN A 29 -10.83 -15.27 -12.32
C ASN A 29 -9.82 -14.13 -12.18
N GLN A 30 -10.17 -12.95 -12.69
CA GLN A 30 -9.40 -11.73 -12.44
C GLN A 30 -9.66 -11.20 -11.03
N ILE A 31 -8.62 -10.61 -10.44
CA ILE A 31 -8.62 -9.95 -9.14
C ILE A 31 -8.01 -8.54 -9.27
N PRO A 32 -8.51 -7.56 -8.49
CA PRO A 32 -8.02 -6.20 -8.57
C PRO A 32 -6.60 -6.08 -8.01
N ILE A 33 -5.78 -5.26 -8.67
CA ILE A 33 -4.53 -4.74 -8.11
C ILE A 33 -4.89 -3.40 -7.47
N VAL A 34 -4.60 -3.26 -6.18
CA VAL A 34 -4.86 -2.04 -5.41
C VAL A 34 -3.56 -1.38 -4.97
N GLN A 35 -3.56 -0.06 -4.95
CA GLN A 35 -2.45 0.72 -4.44
C GLN A 35 -2.70 1.04 -2.96
N TYR A 36 -1.76 0.63 -2.10
CA TYR A 36 -1.72 1.02 -0.70
C TYR A 36 -0.70 2.14 -0.47
N GLY A 37 -1.00 3.02 0.49
CA GLY A 37 -0.05 3.95 1.07
C GLY A 37 0.78 3.27 2.15
N ARG A 38 2.10 3.44 2.12
CA ARG A 38 3.03 2.88 3.10
C ARG A 38 3.54 3.95 4.05
N LEU A 39 3.33 3.75 5.35
CA LEU A 39 4.00 4.52 6.41
C LEU A 39 5.02 3.64 7.11
N LEU A 40 6.26 4.12 7.20
CA LEU A 40 7.36 3.44 7.89
C LEU A 40 7.78 4.27 9.10
N PHE A 41 7.63 3.70 10.29
CA PHE A 41 8.08 4.29 11.54
C PHE A 41 9.36 3.59 11.97
N THR A 42 10.39 4.38 12.24
CA THR A 42 11.67 3.89 12.75
C THR A 42 12.02 4.57 14.06
N SER A 43 12.65 3.82 14.98
CA SER A 43 13.19 4.37 16.22
C SER A 43 14.71 4.16 16.31
N PRO A 44 15.44 5.03 17.04
CA PRO A 44 16.87 4.82 17.27
C PRO A 44 17.19 3.49 17.97
N GLY A 45 16.24 2.96 18.75
CA GLY A 45 16.36 1.66 19.43
C GLY A 45 16.13 0.44 18.52
N GLY A 46 15.92 0.64 17.22
CA GLY A 46 15.81 -0.44 16.23
C GLY A 46 14.39 -0.92 15.95
N VAL A 47 13.35 -0.23 16.43
CA VAL A 47 11.98 -0.54 16.01
C VAL A 47 11.80 -0.09 14.56
N GLN A 48 11.24 -0.97 13.74
CA GLN A 48 10.82 -0.70 12.37
C GLN A 48 9.41 -1.24 12.15
N GLU A 49 8.43 -0.33 12.16
CA GLU A 49 7.02 -0.66 11.99
C GLU A 49 6.52 -0.12 10.64
N GLU A 50 5.93 -1.00 9.84
CA GLU A 50 5.36 -0.67 8.55
C GLU A 50 3.85 -0.84 8.59
N HIS A 51 3.13 0.22 8.22
CA HIS A 51 1.68 0.22 8.10
C HIS A 51 1.26 0.47 6.65
N GLN A 52 0.25 -0.27 6.22
CA GLN A 52 -0.33 -0.19 4.88
C GLN A 52 -1.76 0.35 4.98
N PHE A 53 -2.04 1.43 4.26
CA PHE A 53 -3.32 2.14 4.27
C PHE A 53 -3.98 2.06 2.90
N SER A 54 -5.27 1.75 2.88
CA SER A 54 -6.05 1.59 1.64
C SER A 54 -6.08 2.86 0.79
N ASP A 55 -6.19 4.02 1.44
CA ASP A 55 -6.08 5.31 0.77
C ASP A 55 -4.61 5.80 0.77
N ALA A 56 -3.96 5.64 -0.39
CA ALA A 56 -2.58 6.07 -0.58
C ALA A 56 -2.40 7.60 -0.55
N ILE A 57 -3.43 8.37 -0.93
CA ILE A 57 -3.37 9.83 -0.94
C ILE A 57 -3.44 10.33 0.50
N ALA A 58 -4.44 9.89 1.26
CA ALA A 58 -4.60 10.27 2.67
C ALA A 58 -3.37 9.89 3.50
N ALA A 59 -2.79 8.70 3.28
CA ALA A 59 -1.56 8.29 3.95
C ALA A 59 -0.39 9.23 3.61
N GLY A 60 -0.25 9.63 2.34
CA GLY A 60 0.78 10.58 1.90
C GLY A 60 0.60 11.98 2.50
N GLU A 61 -0.63 12.47 2.58
CA GLU A 61 -0.96 13.75 3.22
C GLU A 61 -0.66 13.73 4.71
N PHE A 62 -1.06 12.64 5.40
CA PHE A 62 -0.72 12.43 6.80
C PHE A 62 0.79 12.42 7.03
N ALA A 63 1.56 11.69 6.21
CA ALA A 63 3.02 11.65 6.34
C ALA A 63 3.66 13.04 6.25
N ARG A 64 3.19 13.88 5.32
CA ARG A 64 3.66 15.27 5.19
C ARG A 64 3.33 16.10 6.43
N ALA A 65 2.08 16.05 6.88
CA ALA A 65 1.62 16.78 8.06
C ALA A 65 2.37 16.34 9.33
N PHE A 66 2.56 15.03 9.52
CA PHE A 66 3.26 14.46 10.67
C PHE A 66 4.75 14.85 10.68
N ASN A 67 5.42 14.85 9.53
CA ASN A 67 6.79 15.33 9.44
C ASN A 67 6.92 16.83 9.77
N ALA A 68 5.99 17.66 9.28
CA ALA A 68 5.95 19.08 9.64
C ALA A 68 5.74 19.28 11.15
N TYR A 69 4.84 18.50 11.76
CA TYR A 69 4.61 18.50 13.20
C TYR A 69 5.87 18.15 14.00
N LYS A 70 6.60 17.09 13.61
CA LYS A 70 7.86 16.70 14.27
C LYS A 70 8.90 17.82 14.26
N VAL A 71 9.04 18.51 13.13
CA VAL A 71 9.96 19.64 13.00
C VAL A 71 9.56 20.77 13.94
N ALA A 72 8.28 21.15 13.96
CA ALA A 72 7.77 22.19 14.84
C ALA A 72 7.96 21.86 16.34
N LEU A 73 7.79 20.58 16.72
CA LEU A 73 7.99 20.13 18.08
C LEU A 73 9.47 20.14 18.50
N SER A 74 10.40 19.85 17.59
CA SER A 74 11.84 19.88 17.86
C SER A 74 12.46 21.29 17.91
N ALA A 75 11.71 22.30 17.46
CA ALA A 75 12.14 23.71 17.43
C ALA A 75 11.79 24.49 18.71
N GLN A 76 11.14 23.83 19.68
CA GLN A 76 10.88 24.33 21.04
C GLN A 76 11.91 23.74 22.00
#